data_AF-A0A350XHE3-F1
#
_entry.id   AF-A0A350XHE3-F1
#
_cell.length_a   1.000
_cell.length_b   1.000
_cell.length_c   1.000
_cell.angle_alpha   90.00
_cell.angle_beta   90.00
_cell.angle_gamma   90.00
#
_symmetry.space_group_name_H-M   'P 1'
#
loop_
_entity.id
_entity.type
_entity.pdbx_description
1 polymer ?
#
loop_
_entity_poly.entity_id
_entity_poly.type
_entity_poly.pdbx_seq_one_letter_code
_entity_poly.pdbx_strand_id
1 'polypeptide(L)'
;MPDLELETFEVNYLQSSPGFLIRPIEPPPQGLSKDSPLDGDWLAKEFTVNGVPLLLPTIADLPMECPWGKTGEILSAFPTSVRLIIASIDVEKFAQISEEIAQMTGINPQPSHTTSKAALSTHLQINHPENQPNSWFWVIKTIPISSFIRD
;
A
#
# COMPACT_ATOMS: atom_id res chain seq x y z
N MET A 1 -7.04 4.08 -15.85
CA MET A 1 -6.56 3.55 -14.56
C MET A 1 -6.50 2.04 -14.69
N PRO A 2 -5.47 1.36 -14.18
CA PRO A 2 -5.47 -0.10 -14.14
C PRO A 2 -6.66 -0.58 -13.32
N ASP A 3 -7.31 -1.65 -13.78
CA ASP A 3 -8.40 -2.28 -13.04
C ASP A 3 -7.84 -2.89 -11.76
N LEU A 4 -8.39 -2.51 -10.60
CA LEU A 4 -8.02 -3.13 -9.33
C LEU A 4 -8.78 -4.44 -9.19
N GLU A 5 -8.08 -5.54 -9.27
CA GLU A 5 -8.61 -6.86 -8.89
C GLU A 5 -8.47 -7.08 -7.38
N LEU A 6 -9.58 -7.44 -6.75
CA LEU A 6 -9.63 -7.82 -5.35
C LEU A 6 -9.63 -9.33 -5.21
N GLU A 7 -8.87 -9.80 -4.24
CA GLU A 7 -8.86 -11.19 -3.84
C GLU A 7 -10.15 -11.53 -3.08
N THR A 8 -10.52 -12.82 -3.08
CA THR A 8 -11.77 -13.27 -2.44
C THR A 8 -11.84 -12.90 -0.95
N PHE A 9 -10.71 -12.97 -0.23
CA PHE A 9 -10.67 -12.60 1.18
C PHE A 9 -10.83 -11.09 1.39
N GLU A 10 -10.28 -10.26 0.49
CA GLU A 10 -10.42 -8.81 0.52
C GLU A 10 -11.87 -8.41 0.25
N VAL A 11 -12.50 -9.00 -0.77
CA VAL A 11 -13.92 -8.78 -1.07
C VAL A 11 -14.77 -9.10 0.15
N ASN A 12 -14.56 -10.27 0.75
CA ASN A 12 -15.36 -10.74 1.89
C ASN A 12 -15.25 -9.80 3.09
N TYR A 13 -14.05 -9.27 3.35
CA TYR A 13 -13.79 -8.41 4.49
C TYR A 13 -14.19 -6.95 4.21
N LEU A 14 -13.65 -6.35 3.15
CA LEU A 14 -13.73 -4.92 2.87
C LEU A 14 -15.14 -4.45 2.46
N GLN A 15 -16.01 -5.34 2.01
CA GLN A 15 -17.42 -4.99 1.78
C GLN A 15 -18.19 -4.66 3.06
N SER A 16 -17.69 -5.16 4.21
CA SER A 16 -18.39 -5.10 5.50
C SER A 16 -17.68 -4.25 6.55
N SER A 17 -16.36 -4.08 6.41
CA SER A 17 -15.52 -3.44 7.42
C SER A 17 -14.47 -2.54 6.77
N PRO A 18 -14.06 -1.44 7.43
CA PRO A 18 -12.84 -0.73 7.06
C PRO A 18 -11.63 -1.65 7.12
N GLY A 19 -10.70 -1.49 6.19
CA GLY A 19 -9.52 -2.35 6.13
C GLY A 19 -8.40 -1.76 5.27
N PHE A 20 -7.45 -2.61 4.91
CA PHE A 20 -6.30 -2.22 4.12
C PHE A 20 -6.17 -3.07 2.85
N LEU A 21 -5.81 -2.41 1.76
CA LEU A 21 -5.29 -3.06 0.57
C LEU A 21 -3.78 -2.87 0.56
N ILE A 22 -3.06 -3.99 0.40
CA ILE A 22 -1.61 -4.00 0.27
C ILE A 22 -1.29 -4.40 -1.17
N ARG A 23 -0.61 -3.52 -1.91
CA ARG A 23 -0.24 -3.76 -3.31
C ARG A 23 1.20 -3.36 -3.56
N PRO A 24 1.96 -4.11 -4.37
CA PRO A 24 3.34 -3.75 -4.66
C PRO A 24 3.42 -2.41 -5.37
N ILE A 25 4.52 -1.70 -5.14
CA ILE A 25 4.84 -0.45 -5.84
C ILE A 25 5.74 -0.76 -7.01
N GLU A 26 5.30 -0.35 -8.20
CA GLU A 26 6.03 -0.54 -9.44
C GLU A 26 6.16 0.78 -10.21
N PRO A 27 7.38 1.25 -10.52
CA PRO A 27 8.68 0.71 -10.06
C PRO A 27 8.91 0.98 -8.56
N PRO A 28 9.66 0.10 -7.85
CA PRO A 28 9.89 0.28 -6.42
C PRO A 28 10.81 1.49 -6.15
N PRO A 29 10.50 2.34 -5.15
CA PRO A 29 11.41 3.41 -4.74
C PRO A 29 12.72 2.82 -4.19
N GLN A 30 13.83 3.52 -4.43
CA GLN A 30 15.13 3.13 -3.90
C GLN A 30 15.39 3.90 -2.61
N GLY A 31 15.31 3.22 -1.47
CA GLY A 31 15.57 3.81 -0.15
C GLY A 31 15.37 2.84 1.00
N LEU A 32 15.86 3.21 2.19
CA LEU A 32 15.83 2.35 3.38
C LEU A 32 14.48 2.41 4.12
N SER A 33 13.89 3.61 4.21
CA SER A 33 12.61 3.91 4.85
C SER A 33 11.93 5.08 4.14
N LYS A 34 10.64 5.32 4.40
CA LYS A 34 9.91 6.42 3.74
C LYS A 34 10.45 7.81 4.11
N ASP A 35 11.05 7.92 5.29
CA ASP A 35 11.71 9.12 5.80
C ASP A 35 13.17 9.24 5.33
N SER A 36 13.66 8.29 4.53
CA SER A 36 15.01 8.38 3.98
C SER A 36 15.04 9.51 2.94
N PRO A 37 16.06 10.40 3.01
CA PRO A 37 16.37 11.33 1.93
C PRO A 37 16.43 10.64 0.58
N LEU A 38 15.89 11.27 -0.46
CA LEU A 38 16.21 10.90 -1.83
C LEU A 38 17.71 11.04 -2.05
N ASP A 39 18.32 10.08 -2.73
CA ASP A 39 19.75 10.07 -3.03
C ASP A 39 20.02 10.22 -4.54
N GLY A 40 21.29 10.09 -4.91
CA GLY A 40 21.85 10.48 -6.21
C GLY A 40 21.24 9.82 -7.44
N ASP A 41 20.46 8.74 -7.28
CA ASP A 41 19.77 8.08 -8.40
C ASP A 41 18.40 8.72 -8.69
N TRP A 42 17.79 9.41 -7.73
CA TRP A 42 16.50 10.13 -7.87
C TRP A 42 16.66 11.65 -7.99
N LEU A 43 17.79 12.19 -7.53
CA LEU A 43 18.08 13.61 -7.63
C LEU A 43 18.83 13.92 -8.93
N ALA A 44 18.15 14.58 -9.87
CA ALA A 44 18.76 15.03 -11.13
C ALA A 44 19.90 16.06 -10.95
N LYS A 45 20.07 16.61 -9.74
CA LYS A 45 21.08 17.61 -9.40
C LYS A 45 21.36 17.61 -7.90
N GLU A 46 22.55 18.07 -7.52
CA GLU A 46 22.87 18.35 -6.12
C GLU A 46 21.91 19.43 -5.56
N PHE A 47 21.32 19.14 -4.40
CA PHE A 47 20.43 20.05 -3.69
C PHE A 47 21.22 20.94 -2.74
N THR A 48 21.98 21.87 -3.32
CA THR A 48 22.74 22.88 -2.57
C THR A 48 22.38 24.29 -3.04
N VAL A 49 22.36 25.24 -2.11
CA VAL A 49 22.24 26.68 -2.42
C VAL A 49 23.43 27.38 -1.79
N ASN A 50 24.29 28.00 -2.60
CA ASN A 50 25.53 28.64 -2.16
C ASN A 50 26.46 27.71 -1.33
N GLY A 51 26.52 26.42 -1.69
CA GLY A 51 27.31 25.42 -0.96
C GLY A 51 26.69 24.93 0.36
N VAL A 52 25.48 25.38 0.70
CA VAL A 52 24.72 24.88 1.85
C VAL A 52 23.81 23.74 1.39
N PRO A 53 23.90 22.54 1.99
CA PRO A 53 22.99 21.43 1.69
C PRO A 53 21.58 21.77 2.16
N LEU A 54 20.60 21.67 1.26
CA LEU A 54 19.19 21.78 1.61
C LEU A 54 18.71 20.46 2.23
N LEU A 55 17.62 20.53 3.01
CA LEU A 55 16.93 19.33 3.44
C LEU A 55 16.46 18.58 2.19
N LEU A 56 16.95 17.36 2.02
CA LEU A 56 16.57 16.53 0.89
C LEU A 56 15.10 16.10 1.08
N PRO A 57 14.28 16.16 0.02
CA PRO A 57 12.98 15.51 0.06
C PRO A 57 13.17 14.03 0.41
N THR A 58 12.21 13.47 1.12
CA THR A 58 12.16 12.05 1.47
C THR A 58 11.31 11.29 0.45
N ILE A 59 11.29 9.96 0.53
CA ILE A 59 10.37 9.15 -0.29
C ILE A 59 8.91 9.55 -0.03
N ALA A 60 8.55 9.91 1.20
CA ALA A 60 7.21 10.41 1.54
C ALA A 60 6.87 11.75 0.86
N ASP A 61 7.87 12.54 0.46
CA ASP A 61 7.69 13.81 -0.26
C ASP A 61 7.60 13.62 -1.78
N LEU A 62 7.86 12.41 -2.30
CA LEU A 62 7.73 12.15 -3.73
C LEU A 62 6.26 12.24 -4.15
N PRO A 63 5.96 12.84 -5.32
CA PRO A 63 4.62 12.83 -5.90
C PRO A 63 4.31 11.45 -6.49
N MET A 64 4.31 10.42 -5.65
CA MET A 64 3.93 9.07 -6.04
C MET A 64 2.41 9.00 -6.13
N GLU A 65 1.90 8.97 -7.35
CA GLU A 65 0.46 8.81 -7.57
C GLU A 65 0.09 7.33 -7.43
N CYS A 66 -0.73 7.01 -6.42
CA CYS A 66 -1.33 5.70 -6.30
C CYS A 66 -2.18 5.42 -7.56
N PRO A 67 -1.95 4.30 -8.26
CA PRO A 67 -2.54 4.08 -9.57
C PRO A 67 -4.06 3.92 -9.54
N TRP A 68 -4.64 3.65 -8.37
CA TRP A 68 -6.06 3.39 -8.18
C TRP A 68 -6.85 4.59 -7.64
N GLY A 69 -6.21 5.74 -7.41
CA GLY A 69 -6.89 6.98 -7.04
C GLY A 69 -6.24 7.73 -5.88
N LYS A 70 -6.96 8.73 -5.37
CA LYS A 70 -6.52 9.65 -4.33
C LYS A 70 -7.41 9.54 -3.08
N THR A 71 -6.88 9.98 -1.95
CA THR A 71 -7.66 10.07 -0.70
C THR A 71 -8.97 10.84 -0.92
N GLY A 72 -10.08 10.27 -0.47
CA GLY A 72 -11.44 10.78 -0.66
C GLY A 72 -12.15 10.26 -1.91
N GLU A 73 -11.44 9.63 -2.85
CA GLU A 73 -12.06 9.07 -4.07
C GLU A 73 -12.66 7.68 -3.83
N ILE A 74 -13.59 7.31 -4.73
CA ILE A 74 -14.20 5.99 -4.73
C ILE A 74 -13.31 5.04 -5.53
N LEU A 75 -12.76 4.07 -4.81
CA LEU A 75 -12.08 2.92 -5.38
C LEU A 75 -13.12 1.91 -5.88
N SER A 76 -13.11 1.66 -7.19
CA SER A 76 -13.97 0.68 -7.84
C SER A 76 -13.14 -0.56 -8.20
N ALA A 77 -13.45 -1.68 -7.56
CA ALA A 77 -12.73 -2.93 -7.76
C ALA A 77 -13.44 -3.82 -8.78
N PHE A 78 -12.75 -4.27 -9.83
CA PHE A 78 -13.30 -5.18 -10.85
C PHE A 78 -12.79 -6.62 -10.60
N PRO A 79 -13.51 -7.69 -10.96
CA PRO A 79 -14.88 -7.77 -11.50
C PRO A 79 -15.98 -7.61 -10.44
N THR A 80 -15.61 -7.28 -9.20
CA THR A 80 -16.56 -7.19 -8.10
C THR A 80 -17.43 -5.92 -8.20
N SER A 81 -18.53 -5.84 -7.46
CA SER A 81 -19.30 -4.60 -7.32
C SER A 81 -18.92 -3.84 -6.03
N VAL A 82 -17.79 -4.19 -5.43
CA VAL A 82 -17.33 -3.57 -4.18
C VAL A 82 -16.87 -2.14 -4.49
N ARG A 83 -17.45 -1.19 -3.76
CA ARG A 83 -17.10 0.23 -3.83
C ARG A 83 -16.61 0.69 -2.48
N LEU A 84 -15.37 1.17 -2.45
CA LEU A 84 -14.69 1.61 -1.25
C LEU A 84 -14.33 3.08 -1.37
N ILE A 85 -14.25 3.80 -0.27
CA ILE A 85 -13.64 5.13 -0.21
C ILE A 85 -12.20 4.96 0.24
N ILE A 86 -11.28 5.60 -0.48
CA ILE A 86 -9.87 5.67 -0.09
C ILE A 86 -9.76 6.65 1.08
N ALA A 87 -9.52 6.15 2.29
CA ALA A 87 -9.42 6.97 3.49
C ALA A 87 -8.00 7.52 3.71
N SER A 88 -6.98 6.75 3.35
CA SER A 88 -5.58 7.19 3.34
C SER A 88 -4.75 6.29 2.44
N ILE A 89 -3.63 6.82 1.95
CA ILE A 89 -2.62 6.08 1.18
C ILE A 89 -1.29 6.33 1.88
N ASP A 90 -0.55 5.26 2.15
CA ASP A 90 0.82 5.32 2.67
C ASP A 90 1.71 4.36 1.86
N VAL A 91 3.02 4.44 2.09
CA VAL A 91 4.05 3.64 1.43
C VAL A 91 4.96 3.05 2.49
N GLU A 92 5.02 1.73 2.55
CA GLU A 92 5.82 1.01 3.56
C GLU A 92 6.54 -0.18 2.92
N LYS A 93 7.68 -0.57 3.50
CA LYS A 93 8.24 -1.89 3.20
C LYS A 93 7.42 -2.97 3.87
N PHE A 94 7.37 -4.16 3.26
CA PHE A 94 6.63 -5.29 3.85
C PHE A 94 7.07 -5.61 5.29
N ALA A 95 8.38 -5.53 5.57
CA ALA A 95 8.92 -5.73 6.90
C ALA A 95 8.29 -4.79 7.96
N GLN A 96 7.90 -3.58 7.57
CA GLN A 96 7.32 -2.53 8.44
C GLN A 96 5.79 -2.65 8.59
N ILE A 97 5.11 -3.41 7.73
CA ILE A 97 3.68 -3.66 7.86
C ILE A 97 3.42 -4.42 9.17
N SER A 98 2.55 -3.88 10.02
CA SER A 98 2.21 -4.49 11.32
C SER A 98 1.30 -5.70 11.15
N GLU A 99 1.24 -6.55 12.18
CA GLU A 99 0.31 -7.68 12.23
C GLU A 99 -1.15 -7.21 12.15
N GLU A 100 -1.47 -6.08 12.80
CA GLU A 100 -2.80 -5.48 12.77
C GLU A 100 -3.21 -5.05 11.35
N ILE A 101 -2.33 -4.36 10.63
CA ILE A 101 -2.59 -3.97 9.23
C ILE A 101 -2.80 -5.23 8.38
N ALA A 102 -1.96 -6.26 8.56
CA ALA A 102 -2.11 -7.51 7.84
C ALA A 102 -3.44 -8.21 8.14
N GLN A 103 -3.86 -8.26 9.40
CA GLN A 103 -5.16 -8.81 9.81
C GLN A 103 -6.33 -8.03 9.18
N MET A 104 -6.24 -6.71 9.11
CA MET A 104 -7.25 -5.82 8.53
C MET A 104 -7.29 -5.86 6.98
N THR A 105 -6.48 -6.68 6.33
CA THR A 105 -6.69 -7.06 4.92
C THR A 105 -7.82 -8.09 4.75
N GLY A 106 -8.21 -8.75 5.86
CA GLY A 106 -9.15 -9.87 5.84
C GLY A 106 -8.50 -11.22 5.53
N ILE A 107 -7.17 -11.27 5.38
CA ILE A 107 -6.49 -12.54 5.15
C ILE A 107 -6.57 -13.45 6.38
N ASN A 108 -7.13 -14.64 6.17
CA ASN A 108 -7.23 -15.65 7.22
C ASN A 108 -5.94 -16.50 7.23
N PRO A 109 -5.25 -16.61 8.38
CA PRO A 109 -4.12 -17.53 8.50
C PRO A 109 -4.58 -18.96 8.23
N GLN A 110 -3.90 -19.64 7.30
CA GLN A 110 -3.99 -21.09 7.16
C GLN A 110 -3.40 -21.75 8.41
N PRO A 111 -3.74 -23.01 8.75
CA PRO A 111 -3.16 -23.71 9.89
C PRO A 111 -1.62 -23.79 9.88
N SER A 112 -1.01 -23.67 8.70
CA SER A 112 0.44 -23.61 8.49
C SER A 112 1.07 -22.25 8.83
N HIS A 113 0.26 -21.20 9.02
CA HIS A 113 0.70 -19.84 9.32
C HIS A 113 0.27 -19.47 10.73
N THR A 114 1.20 -19.00 11.55
CA THR A 114 0.91 -18.59 12.92
C THR A 114 0.31 -17.18 13.02
N THR A 115 0.44 -16.36 11.97
CA THR A 115 -0.04 -14.96 11.95
C THR A 115 -0.60 -14.54 10.57
N SER A 116 -1.44 -13.51 10.55
CA SER A 116 -1.96 -12.89 9.31
C SER A 116 -0.85 -12.22 8.51
N LYS A 117 0.18 -11.65 9.14
CA LYS A 117 1.36 -11.15 8.42
C LYS A 117 2.11 -12.25 7.68
N ALA A 118 2.29 -13.42 8.29
CA ALA A 118 2.90 -14.56 7.61
C ALA A 118 2.04 -15.03 6.42
N ALA A 119 0.72 -15.08 6.60
CA ALA A 119 -0.20 -15.40 5.51
C ALA A 119 -0.14 -14.40 4.36
N LEU A 120 -0.08 -13.11 4.68
CA LEU A 120 0.04 -12.05 3.70
C LEU A 120 1.36 -12.11 2.95
N SER A 121 2.46 -12.38 3.67
CA SER A 121 3.79 -12.56 3.06
C SER A 121 3.78 -13.69 2.03
N THR A 122 3.22 -14.84 2.40
CA THR A 122 3.15 -16.00 1.51
C THR A 122 2.28 -15.70 0.29
N HIS A 123 1.13 -15.06 0.49
CA HIS A 123 0.24 -14.68 -0.60
C HIS A 123 0.91 -13.73 -1.59
N LEU A 124 1.55 -12.67 -1.09
CA LEU A 124 2.28 -11.71 -1.93
C LEU A 124 3.45 -12.37 -2.66
N GLN A 125 4.19 -13.28 -2.03
CA GLN A 125 5.32 -13.98 -2.66
C GLN A 125 4.85 -14.95 -3.78
N ILE A 126 3.66 -15.53 -3.65
CA ILE A 126 3.09 -16.42 -4.68
C ILE A 126 2.62 -15.62 -5.89
N ASN A 127 1.90 -14.52 -5.64
CA ASN A 127 1.30 -13.71 -6.70
C ASN A 127 2.28 -12.72 -7.35
N HIS A 128 3.31 -12.33 -6.61
CA HIS A 128 4.35 -11.40 -7.04
C HIS A 128 5.74 -11.91 -6.62
N PRO A 129 6.23 -13.00 -7.23
CA PRO A 129 7.48 -13.64 -6.83
C PRO A 129 8.72 -12.74 -6.98
N GLU A 130 8.66 -11.72 -7.83
CA GLU A 130 9.66 -10.66 -7.98
C GLU A 130 9.81 -9.79 -6.73
N ASN A 131 8.78 -9.72 -5.90
CA ASN A 131 8.78 -8.89 -4.70
C ASN A 131 9.45 -9.65 -3.54
N GLN A 132 10.66 -9.21 -3.20
CA GLN A 132 11.40 -9.67 -2.03
C GLN A 132 10.83 -9.10 -0.71
N PRO A 133 11.20 -9.63 0.47
CA PRO A 133 10.74 -9.13 1.78
C PRO A 133 11.02 -7.64 2.06
N ASN A 134 11.96 -7.02 1.33
CA ASN A 134 12.29 -5.60 1.40
C ASN A 134 11.60 -4.74 0.34
N SER A 135 10.64 -5.31 -0.40
CA SER A 135 9.88 -4.58 -1.42
C SER A 135 8.93 -3.59 -0.78
N TRP A 136 8.61 -2.58 -1.57
CA TRP A 136 7.74 -1.48 -1.20
C TRP A 136 6.32 -1.75 -1.62
N PHE A 137 5.39 -1.38 -0.75
CA PHE A 137 3.97 -1.61 -0.93
C PHE A 137 3.18 -0.33 -0.66
N TRP A 138 2.17 -0.12 -1.50
CA TRP A 138 1.05 0.75 -1.21
C TRP A 138 0.28 0.16 -0.03
N VAL A 139 0.08 0.97 1.00
CA VAL A 139 -0.77 0.65 2.16
C VAL A 139 -2.00 1.55 2.08
N ILE A 140 -3.07 1.03 1.50
CA ILE A 140 -4.26 1.82 1.18
C ILE A 140 -5.35 1.50 2.20
N LYS A 141 -5.67 2.46 3.07
CA LYS A 141 -6.79 2.34 3.99
C LYS A 141 -8.09 2.59 3.26
N THR A 142 -9.03 1.68 3.37
CA THR A 142 -10.32 1.73 2.68
C THR A 142 -11.48 1.63 3.66
N ILE A 143 -12.60 2.24 3.30
CA ILE A 143 -13.86 2.17 4.06
C ILE A 143 -14.99 1.81 3.08
N PRO A 144 -15.84 0.81 3.37
CA PRO A 144 -16.96 0.50 2.50
C PRO A 144 -17.98 1.65 2.47
N ILE A 145 -18.49 1.98 1.28
CA ILE A 145 -19.50 3.05 1.10
C ILE A 145 -20.75 2.82 1.94
N SER A 146 -21.13 1.55 2.16
CA SER A 146 -22.26 1.18 3.03
C SER A 146 -22.14 1.74 4.45
N SER A 147 -20.93 2.06 4.93
CA SER A 147 -20.72 2.69 6.24
C SER A 147 -21.21 4.14 6.33
N PHE A 148 -21.43 4.80 5.19
CA PHE A 148 -21.85 6.20 5.11
C PHE A 148 -23.34 6.38 4.78
N ILE A 149 -24.00 5.33 4.31
CA ILE A 149 -25.44 5.32 4.09
C ILE A 149 -26.07 4.90 5.42
N ARG A 150 -26.27 5.88 6.31
CA ARG A 150 -27.13 5.69 7.48
C ARG A 150 -28.55 6.07 7.07
N ASP A 151 -29.47 5.10 7.16
CA ASP A 151 -30.91 5.36 7.21
C ASP A 151 -31.27 6.25 8.42
#